data_AF-A0A8K0I8P3-F1
#
_entry.id   AF-A0A8K0I8P3-F1
#
_cell.length_a   1.000
_cell.length_b   1.000
_cell.length_c   1.000
_cell.angle_alpha   90.00
_cell.angle_beta   90.00
_cell.angle_gamma   90.00
#
_symmetry.space_group_name_H-M   'P 1'
#
loop_
_entity.id
_entity.type
_entity.pdbx_description
1 polymer ?
#
loop_
_entity_poly.entity_id
_entity_poly.type
_entity_poly.pdbx_seq_one_letter_code
_entity_poly.pdbx_strand_id
1 'polypeptide(L)'
;MSKLHSLKQIRGPDPIYKDICFAGAGSDVSQLSKTLPKVDMVFGNGQKLSLSPENYLFWHSKVQGAYCLGIFQNGKDPTTPLGGIIVRNTLVSYDCQNQTIGFLKTNCSEPCERLHISGAPSFTSTFILI
;
A
#
# COMPACT_ATOMS: atom_id res chain seq x y z
N MET A 1 21.90 2.51 5.02
CA MET A 1 21.84 1.54 3.90
C MET A 1 22.25 0.16 4.41
N SER A 2 21.91 -0.91 3.67
CA SER A 2 22.26 -2.34 3.84
C SER A 2 21.60 -3.16 4.96
N LYS A 3 20.33 -3.56 4.74
CA LYS A 3 19.78 -4.84 5.27
C LYS A 3 19.00 -5.66 4.22
N LEU A 4 19.16 -5.32 2.93
CA LEU A 4 18.55 -6.04 1.82
C LEU A 4 19.33 -7.32 1.45
N HIS A 5 20.52 -7.56 2.03
CA HIS A 5 21.43 -8.64 1.66
C HIS A 5 20.93 -10.06 1.99
N SER A 6 19.80 -10.21 2.68
CA SER A 6 19.21 -11.52 3.01
C SER A 6 18.04 -11.92 2.09
N LEU A 7 17.54 -11.02 1.25
CA LEU A 7 16.38 -11.31 0.41
C LEU A 7 16.82 -11.91 -0.92
N LYS A 8 16.29 -13.09 -1.24
CA LYS A 8 16.56 -13.78 -2.51
C LYS A 8 15.41 -13.55 -3.47
N GLN A 9 15.67 -12.96 -4.63
CA GLN A 9 14.65 -12.86 -5.67
C GLN A 9 14.24 -14.27 -6.15
N ILE A 10 12.94 -14.52 -6.24
CA ILE A 10 12.34 -15.77 -6.70
C ILE A 10 11.30 -15.50 -7.79
N ARG A 11 10.91 -16.54 -8.53
CA ARG A 11 9.79 -16.45 -9.47
C ARG A 11 8.47 -16.29 -8.71
N GLY A 12 7.49 -15.67 -9.35
CA GLY A 12 6.12 -15.60 -8.85
C GLY A 12 5.43 -16.97 -8.74
N PRO A 13 4.30 -17.03 -8.01
CA PRO A 13 3.57 -18.26 -7.81
C PRO A 13 2.94 -18.77 -9.11
N ASP A 14 2.51 -17.88 -10.00
CA ASP A 14 1.98 -18.21 -11.32
C ASP A 14 3.06 -17.92 -12.39
N PRO A 15 3.54 -18.95 -13.13
CA PRO A 15 4.59 -18.76 -14.13
C PRO A 15 4.15 -17.95 -15.36
N ILE A 16 2.84 -17.74 -15.56
CA ILE A 16 2.30 -16.94 -16.66
C ILE A 16 2.62 -15.45 -16.44
N TYR A 17 2.60 -15.00 -15.19
CA TYR A 17 2.86 -13.62 -14.83
C TYR A 17 4.34 -13.40 -14.48
N LYS A 18 4.86 -12.24 -14.86
CA LYS A 18 6.25 -11.86 -14.58
C LYS A 18 6.34 -11.07 -13.28
N ASP A 19 5.93 -11.71 -12.19
CA ASP A 19 5.95 -11.08 -10.87
C ASP A 19 7.39 -10.96 -10.35
N ILE A 20 7.66 -9.85 -9.65
CA ILE A 20 8.92 -9.64 -8.94
C ILE A 20 8.70 -10.02 -7.49
N CYS A 21 9.31 -11.13 -7.06
CA CYS A 21 9.12 -11.68 -5.73
C CYS A 21 10.45 -11.91 -5.00
N PHE A 22 10.41 -11.87 -3.66
CA PHE A 22 11.55 -12.05 -2.79
C PHE A 22 11.22 -13.04 -1.67
N ALA A 23 12.10 -14.01 -1.44
CA ALA A 23 12.08 -14.93 -0.31
C ALA A 23 13.02 -14.45 0.81
N GLY A 24 12.74 -14.91 2.03
CA GLY A 24 13.57 -14.63 3.21
C GLY A 24 13.13 -13.42 4.02
N ALA A 25 11.92 -12.90 3.79
CA ALA A 25 11.37 -11.77 4.55
C ALA A 25 10.79 -12.20 5.92
N GLY A 26 10.53 -13.50 6.11
CA GLY A 26 9.86 -14.05 7.28
C GLY A 26 8.33 -14.10 7.10
N SER A 27 7.62 -14.91 7.89
CA SER A 27 6.18 -15.11 7.74
C SER A 27 5.32 -14.11 8.52
N ASP A 28 5.90 -13.43 9.51
CA ASP A 28 5.21 -12.47 10.35
C ASP A 28 5.11 -11.11 9.65
N VAL A 29 3.90 -10.77 9.20
CA VAL A 29 3.60 -9.52 8.48
C VAL A 29 3.97 -8.29 9.30
N SER A 30 3.80 -8.35 10.63
CA SER A 30 4.11 -7.21 11.52
C SER A 30 5.60 -6.86 11.55
N GLN A 31 6.47 -7.81 11.18
CA GLN A 31 7.92 -7.66 11.20
C GLN A 31 8.50 -7.26 9.83
N LEU A 32 7.68 -7.24 8.76
CA LEU A 32 8.19 -6.98 7.41
C LEU A 32 8.88 -5.63 7.31
N SER A 33 8.41 -4.62 8.05
CA SER A 33 9.03 -3.28 8.09
C SER A 33 10.47 -3.27 8.63
N LYS A 34 10.95 -4.37 9.26
CA LYS A 34 12.35 -4.50 9.72
C LYS A 34 13.31 -4.93 8.61
N THR A 35 12.79 -5.58 7.56
CA THR A 35 13.60 -6.21 6.51
C THR A 35 13.34 -5.56 5.15
N LEU A 36 12.10 -5.13 4.92
CA LEU A 36 11.63 -4.51 3.69
C LEU A 36 11.47 -3.00 3.87
N PRO A 37 11.81 -2.19 2.85
CA PRO A 37 11.80 -0.74 2.97
C PRO A 37 10.39 -0.16 3.08
N LYS A 38 10.30 1.07 3.57
CA LYS A 38 9.10 1.90 3.30
C LYS A 38 9.21 2.46 1.89
N VAL A 39 8.08 2.62 1.23
CA VAL A 39 7.98 3.22 -0.11
C VAL A 39 7.16 4.49 0.00
N ASP A 40 7.66 5.62 -0.48
CA ASP A 40 6.90 6.87 -0.47
C ASP A 40 6.34 7.15 -1.87
N MET A 41 5.02 7.33 -1.97
CA MET A 41 4.39 7.91 -3.16
C MET A 41 4.39 9.43 -3.01
N VAL A 42 5.21 10.12 -3.80
CA VAL A 42 5.40 11.58 -3.74
C VAL A 42 4.55 12.24 -4.81
N PHE A 43 3.67 13.15 -4.40
CA PHE A 43 2.79 13.92 -5.28
C PHE A 43 3.47 15.20 -5.77
N GLY A 44 2.95 15.80 -6.85
CA GLY A 44 3.55 16.97 -7.49
C GLY A 44 3.68 18.21 -6.59
N ASN A 45 2.90 18.29 -5.51
CA ASN A 45 2.98 19.35 -4.50
C ASN A 45 3.97 19.04 -3.35
N GLY A 46 4.74 17.96 -3.46
CA GLY A 46 5.70 17.52 -2.45
C GLY A 46 5.09 16.78 -1.25
N GLN A 47 3.76 16.69 -1.16
CA GLN A 47 3.12 15.80 -0.18
C GLN A 47 3.39 14.35 -0.54
N LYS A 48 3.34 13.46 0.45
CA LYS A 48 3.61 12.04 0.24
C LYS A 48 2.68 11.13 1.01
N LEU A 49 2.31 10.02 0.38
CA LEU A 49 1.71 8.87 1.03
C LEU A 49 2.80 7.82 1.26
N SER A 50 3.26 7.69 2.50
CA SER A 50 4.20 6.62 2.87
C SER A 50 3.48 5.28 2.90
N LEU A 51 3.99 4.25 2.26
CA LEU A 51 3.42 2.91 2.18
C LEU A 51 4.26 1.95 3.03
N SER A 52 3.59 1.15 3.86
CA SER A 52 4.23 0.04 4.57
C SER A 52 4.23 -1.22 3.68
N PRO A 53 5.06 -2.24 3.98
CA PRO A 53 5.16 -3.45 3.16
C PRO A 53 3.82 -4.08 2.78
N GLU A 54 2.85 -4.08 3.68
CA GLU A 54 1.48 -4.58 3.45
C GLU A 54 0.66 -3.80 2.42
N ASN A 55 1.09 -2.58 2.05
CA ASN A 55 0.44 -1.76 1.04
C ASN A 55 1.00 -1.97 -0.38
N TYR A 56 2.20 -2.56 -0.51
CA TYR A 56 2.83 -2.76 -1.82
C TYR A 56 3.31 -4.20 -2.07
N LEU A 57 3.14 -5.11 -1.10
CA LEU A 57 3.49 -6.52 -1.23
C LEU A 57 2.29 -7.43 -1.02
N PHE A 58 2.15 -8.42 -1.89
CA PHE A 58 1.25 -9.55 -1.69
C PHE A 58 2.03 -10.81 -1.33
N TRP A 59 1.39 -11.73 -0.60
CA TRP A 59 2.02 -12.97 -0.16
C TRP A 59 2.22 -13.95 -1.32
N HIS A 60 3.35 -14.66 -1.31
CA HIS A 60 3.65 -15.71 -2.27
C HIS A 60 3.04 -17.05 -1.84
N SER A 61 1.95 -17.47 -2.50
CA SER A 61 1.15 -18.65 -2.09
C SER A 61 1.91 -19.99 -2.05
N LYS A 62 3.02 -20.13 -2.79
CA LYS A 62 3.80 -21.39 -2.86
C LYS A 62 5.08 -21.41 -2.02
N VAL A 63 5.54 -20.28 -1.49
CA VAL A 63 6.83 -20.17 -0.80
C VAL A 63 6.62 -19.38 0.47
N GLN A 64 6.74 -20.05 1.61
CA GLN A 64 6.53 -19.43 2.91
C GLN A 64 7.55 -18.31 3.17
N GLY A 65 7.07 -17.20 3.74
CA GLY A 65 7.90 -16.03 4.01
C GLY A 65 8.45 -15.32 2.77
N ALA A 66 7.85 -15.57 1.60
CA ALA A 66 8.11 -14.84 0.38
C ALA A 66 6.95 -13.91 0.01
N TYR A 67 7.29 -12.80 -0.63
CA TYR A 67 6.37 -11.73 -1.00
C TYR A 67 6.68 -11.20 -2.39
N CYS A 68 5.67 -10.69 -3.07
CA CYS A 68 5.75 -10.17 -4.42
C CYS A 68 5.34 -8.70 -4.47
N LEU A 69 5.99 -7.91 -5.32
CA LEU A 69 5.64 -6.52 -5.55
C LEU A 69 4.28 -6.42 -6.24
N GLY A 70 3.34 -5.74 -5.59
CA GLY A 70 2.03 -5.37 -6.14
C GLY A 70 2.06 -4.14 -7.05
N ILE A 71 3.19 -3.89 -7.71
CA ILE A 71 3.39 -2.77 -8.64
C ILE A 71 3.70 -3.37 -10.00
N PHE A 72 2.85 -3.09 -10.97
CA PHE A 72 2.90 -3.70 -12.30
C PHE A 72 3.00 -2.63 -13.38
N GLN A 73 3.58 -2.99 -14.52
CA GLN A 73 3.62 -2.10 -15.69
C GLN A 73 2.22 -1.93 -16.27
N ASN A 74 1.78 -0.68 -16.45
CA ASN A 74 0.49 -0.35 -17.06
C ASN A 74 0.57 -0.29 -18.59
N GLY A 75 1.19 -1.31 -19.20
CA GLY A 75 1.40 -1.37 -20.65
C GLY A 75 2.10 -0.12 -21.19
N LYS A 76 1.43 0.60 -22.10
CA LYS A 76 1.90 1.87 -22.70
C LYS A 76 1.24 3.12 -22.10
N ASP A 77 0.31 2.93 -21.17
CA ASP A 77 -0.44 4.02 -20.56
C ASP A 77 0.46 4.70 -19.49
N PRO A 78 0.65 6.04 -19.55
CA PRO A 78 1.50 6.75 -18.60
C PRO A 78 0.85 6.91 -17.21
N THR A 79 -0.43 6.56 -17.04
CA THR A 79 -1.12 6.64 -15.77
C THR A 79 -0.73 5.50 -14.83
N THR A 80 -0.85 5.74 -13.53
CA THR A 80 -0.63 4.73 -12.48
C THR A 80 -1.94 4.48 -11.74
N PRO A 81 -2.71 3.45 -12.12
CA PRO A 81 -3.90 3.05 -11.38
C PRO A 81 -3.53 2.60 -9.96
N LEU A 82 -4.20 3.16 -8.95
CA LEU A 82 -3.99 2.79 -7.55
C LEU A 82 -5.00 1.72 -7.16
N GLY A 83 -4.53 0.50 -6.96
CA GLY A 83 -5.35 -0.62 -6.49
C GLY A 83 -5.64 -0.58 -4.99
N GLY A 84 -6.62 -1.37 -4.55
CA GLY A 84 -7.07 -1.40 -3.14
C GLY A 84 -5.97 -1.71 -2.12
N ILE A 85 -4.94 -2.47 -2.49
CA ILE A 85 -3.81 -2.78 -1.60
C ILE A 85 -3.06 -1.51 -1.12
N ILE A 86 -2.91 -0.51 -2.00
CA ILE A 86 -2.21 0.75 -1.70
C ILE A 86 -2.91 1.51 -0.59
N VAL A 87 -4.24 1.43 -0.54
CA VAL A 87 -5.10 2.16 0.41
C VAL A 87 -5.57 1.31 1.58
N ARG A 88 -5.03 0.09 1.74
CA ARG A 88 -5.31 -0.74 2.92
C ARG A 88 -4.94 0.02 4.20
N ASN A 89 -5.82 -0.01 5.20
CA ASN A 89 -5.66 0.75 6.45
C ASN A 89 -5.41 2.26 6.19
N THR A 90 -6.07 2.79 5.16
CA THR A 90 -6.04 4.20 4.81
C THR A 90 -7.46 4.65 4.50
N LEU A 91 -7.95 5.65 5.23
CA LEU A 91 -9.16 6.36 4.88
C LEU A 91 -8.86 7.27 3.69
N VAL A 92 -9.59 7.07 2.60
CA VAL A 92 -9.50 7.90 1.39
C VAL A 92 -10.74 8.80 1.33
N SER A 93 -10.52 10.11 1.28
CA SER A 93 -11.59 11.09 1.13
C SER A 93 -11.54 11.71 -0.25
N TYR A 94 -12.69 11.77 -0.92
CA TYR A 94 -12.86 12.46 -2.20
C TYR A 94 -13.72 13.69 -1.98
N ASP A 95 -13.09 14.86 -2.00
CA ASP A 95 -13.81 16.13 -1.93
C ASP A 95 -13.97 16.67 -3.35
N CYS A 96 -15.10 16.33 -3.97
CA CYS A 96 -15.44 16.76 -5.33
C CYS A 96 -15.64 18.27 -5.44
N GLN A 97 -16.04 18.94 -4.35
CA GLN A 97 -16.30 20.38 -4.35
C GLN A 97 -14.99 21.16 -4.45
N ASN A 98 -13.98 20.76 -3.67
CA ASN A 98 -12.65 21.38 -3.68
C ASN A 98 -11.67 20.70 -4.66
N GLN A 99 -12.13 19.64 -5.37
CA GLN A 99 -11.31 18.83 -6.27
C GLN A 99 -10.04 18.27 -5.60
N THR A 100 -10.18 17.81 -4.36
CA THR A 100 -9.06 17.26 -3.59
C THR A 100 -9.30 15.80 -3.22
N ILE A 101 -8.19 15.08 -3.07
CA ILE A 101 -8.14 13.74 -2.51
C ILE A 101 -7.31 13.78 -1.23
N GLY A 102 -7.83 13.14 -0.18
CA GLY A 102 -7.16 13.04 1.12
C GLY A 102 -6.84 11.58 1.45
N PHE A 103 -5.70 11.39 2.10
CA PHE A 103 -5.26 10.08 2.59
C PHE A 103 -4.95 10.19 4.08
N LEU A 104 -5.60 9.35 4.89
CA LEU A 104 -5.33 9.26 6.31
C LEU A 104 -5.07 7.81 6.69
N LYS A 105 -3.82 7.50 7.07
CA LYS A 105 -3.50 6.18 7.63
C LYS A 105 -4.23 5.96 8.94
N THR A 106 -5.00 4.89 9.00
CA THR A 106 -5.78 4.54 10.18
C THR A 106 -6.01 3.03 10.24
N ASN A 107 -6.22 2.50 11.43
CA ASN A 107 -6.67 1.13 11.58
C ASN A 107 -8.16 1.05 11.19
N CYS A 108 -8.45 0.62 9.96
CA CYS A 108 -9.83 0.53 9.47
C CYS A 108 -10.66 -0.58 10.15
N SER A 109 -10.05 -1.40 11.00
CA SER A 109 -10.77 -2.34 11.87
C SER A 109 -11.26 -1.70 13.17
N GLU A 110 -10.82 -0.49 13.51
CA GLU A 110 -11.32 0.25 14.67
C GLU A 110 -12.61 1.01 14.35
N PRO A 111 -13.56 1.13 15.31
CA PRO A 111 -14.80 1.86 15.09
C PRO A 111 -14.56 3.31 14.68
N CYS A 112 -15.33 3.78 13.69
CA CYS A 112 -15.28 5.14 13.14
C CYS A 112 -15.47 6.23 14.22
N GLU A 113 -16.14 5.89 15.33
CA GLU A 113 -16.39 6.77 16.49
C GLU A 113 -15.11 7.33 17.14
N ARG A 114 -13.95 6.70 16.93
CA ARG A 114 -12.66 7.24 17.41
C ARG A 114 -12.07 8.32 16.51
N LEU A 115 -12.50 8.41 15.25
CA LEU A 115 -12.08 9.47 14.33
C LEU A 115 -12.87 10.75 14.64
N HIS A 116 -12.66 11.33 15.82
CA HIS A 116 -13.08 12.69 16.12
C HIS A 116 -12.25 13.65 15.25
N ILE A 117 -12.64 13.83 14.00
CA ILE A 117 -12.06 14.86 13.13
C ILE A 117 -12.61 16.21 13.61
N SER A 118 -11.99 16.78 14.64
CA SER A 118 -12.30 18.12 15.11
C SER A 118 -12.02 19.12 13.99
N GLY A 119 -13.07 19.74 13.46
CA GLY A 119 -12.98 20.79 12.45
C GLY A 119 -13.43 20.42 11.04
N ALA A 120 -13.99 19.23 10.82
CA ALA A 120 -14.59 18.93 9.53
C ALA A 120 -15.97 19.58 9.36
N PRO A 121 -16.23 20.32 8.26
CA PRO A 121 -17.58 20.69 7.90
C PRO A 121 -18.39 19.42 7.70
N SER A 122 -19.68 19.46 8.08
CA SER A 122 -20.65 18.36 7.94
C SER A 122 -20.37 17.50 6.70
N PHE A 123 -19.80 16.32 6.90
CA PHE A 123 -19.32 15.47 5.82
C PHE A 123 -20.49 14.90 5.03
N THR A 124 -20.85 15.57 3.94
CA THR A 124 -21.61 15.00 2.82
C THR A 124 -20.70 14.31 1.80
N SER A 125 -19.41 14.12 2.12
CA SER A 125 -18.47 13.37 1.27
C SER A 125 -18.63 11.86 1.46
N THR A 126 -18.85 11.16 0.35
CA THR A 126 -18.84 9.69 0.30
C THR A 126 -17.46 9.18 0.71
N PHE A 127 -17.38 8.52 1.86
CA PHE A 127 -16.20 7.76 2.25
C PHE A 127 -16.25 6.37 1.62
N ILE A 128 -15.18 5.98 0.95
CA ILE A 128 -15.00 4.60 0.51
C ILE A 128 -13.97 3.97 1.44
N LEU A 129 -14.45 3.09 2.33
CA LEU A 129 -13.60 2.14 3.04
C LEU A 129 -13.36 0.96 2.08
N ILE A 130 -12.11 0.75 1.66
CA ILE A 130 -11.68 -0.42 0.88
C ILE A 130 -10.93 -1.38 1.80
#